data_AF-A0A358ABL9-F1
#
_entry.id   AF-A0A358ABL9-F1
#
_cell.length_a   1.000
_cell.length_b   1.000
_cell.length_c   1.000
_cell.angle_alpha   90.00
_cell.angle_beta   90.00
_cell.angle_gamma   90.00
#
_symmetry.space_group_name_H-M   'P 1'
#
loop_
_entity.id
_entity.type
_entity.pdbx_description
1 polymer ?
#
loop_
_entity_poly.entity_id
_entity_poly.type
_entity_poly.pdbx_seq_one_letter_code
_entity_poly.pdbx_strand_id
1 'polypeptide(L)'
;MTEKTYEEVKESVLAHMQNLFEEMEEDMAMSHQEKYALLEDMFENASDADELRVAFEQWYVDHAEDLGLEHDADELWDQALGGEINYDNYNSDDEEIIEPVETGLEEKEDDMEEDKEDY
;
A
#
# COMPACT_ATOMS: atom_id res chain seq x y z
N MET A 1 -21.84 4.09 -1.97
CA MET A 1 -20.66 3.45 -2.57
C MET A 1 -19.84 4.56 -3.19
N THR A 2 -18.86 5.06 -2.45
CA THR A 2 -17.80 5.87 -3.02
C THR A 2 -16.96 4.90 -3.85
N GLU A 3 -16.98 5.04 -5.17
CA GLU A 3 -16.01 4.38 -6.04
C GLU A 3 -14.62 4.81 -5.55
N LYS A 4 -13.78 3.86 -5.11
CA LYS A 4 -12.41 4.16 -4.71
C LYS A 4 -11.67 4.73 -5.91
N THR A 5 -10.93 5.80 -5.71
CA THR A 5 -10.15 6.43 -6.78
C THR A 5 -9.00 5.51 -7.21
N TYR A 6 -8.53 5.68 -8.46
CA TYR A 6 -7.36 4.96 -8.97
C TYR A 6 -6.16 5.08 -8.01
N GLU A 7 -5.95 6.27 -7.45
CA GLU A 7 -4.85 6.54 -6.51
C GLU A 7 -5.03 5.73 -5.21
N GLU A 8 -6.23 5.73 -4.62
CA GLU A 8 -6.52 4.94 -3.42
C GLU A 8 -6.32 3.43 -3.64
N VAL A 9 -6.75 2.90 -4.79
CA VAL A 9 -6.58 1.49 -5.15
C VAL A 9 -5.09 1.15 -5.32
N LYS A 10 -4.36 2.00 -6.06
CA LYS A 10 -2.93 1.85 -6.30
C LYS A 10 -2.15 1.81 -4.98
N GLU A 11 -2.35 2.82 -4.13
CA GLU A 11 -1.63 2.95 -2.87
C GLU A 11 -1.97 1.79 -1.92
N SER A 12 -3.24 1.36 -1.86
CA SER A 12 -3.67 0.23 -1.02
C SER A 12 -2.98 -1.07 -1.42
N VAL A 13 -2.94 -1.39 -2.72
CA VAL A 13 -2.34 -2.64 -3.22
C VAL A 13 -0.82 -2.63 -3.09
N LEU A 14 -0.16 -1.51 -3.40
CA LEU A 14 1.28 -1.39 -3.20
C LEU A 14 1.66 -1.51 -1.72
N ALA A 15 0.96 -0.79 -0.83
CA ALA A 15 1.21 -0.88 0.60
C ALA A 15 0.99 -2.30 1.15
N HIS A 16 -0.06 -3.00 0.69
CA HIS A 16 -0.30 -4.38 1.11
C HIS A 16 0.82 -5.32 0.66
N MET A 17 1.25 -5.23 -0.60
CA MET A 17 2.36 -6.05 -1.12
C MET A 17 3.68 -5.76 -0.43
N GLN A 18 3.95 -4.50 -0.10
CA GLN A 18 5.13 -4.12 0.65
C GLN A 18 5.13 -4.79 2.04
N ASN A 19 4.02 -4.67 2.77
CA ASN A 19 3.86 -5.32 4.07
C ASN A 19 3.99 -6.84 3.96
N LEU A 20 3.40 -7.47 2.95
CA LEU A 20 3.49 -8.92 2.73
C LEU A 20 4.94 -9.38 2.58
N PHE A 21 5.75 -8.62 1.82
CA PHE A 21 7.18 -8.90 1.69
C PHE A 21 7.94 -8.72 3.01
N GLU A 22 7.62 -7.68 3.77
CA GLU A 22 8.19 -7.44 5.11
C GLU A 22 7.72 -8.47 6.16
N GLU A 23 6.56 -9.10 5.97
CA GLU A 23 6.07 -10.19 6.82
C GLU A 23 6.76 -11.52 6.51
N MET A 24 7.11 -11.77 5.24
CA MET A 24 7.83 -12.97 4.84
C MET A 24 9.29 -12.96 5.32
N GLU A 25 9.92 -11.79 5.44
CA GLU A 25 11.31 -11.65 5.90
C GLU A 25 11.57 -10.32 6.62
N GLU A 26 12.45 -10.34 7.64
CA GLU A 26 12.79 -9.16 8.47
C GLU A 26 13.38 -7.98 7.67
N ASP A 27 13.96 -8.24 6.49
CA ASP A 27 14.46 -7.23 5.56
C ASP A 27 14.19 -7.70 4.14
N MET A 28 13.48 -6.90 3.33
CA MET A 28 13.05 -7.30 2.00
C MET A 28 14.23 -7.71 1.12
N ALA A 29 14.25 -8.95 0.64
CA ALA A 29 15.30 -9.45 -0.23
C ALA A 29 15.40 -8.57 -1.47
N MET A 30 16.62 -8.45 -2.02
CA MET A 30 16.85 -7.71 -3.27
C MET A 30 15.91 -8.18 -4.40
N SER A 31 15.61 -9.49 -4.47
CA SER A 31 14.65 -10.03 -5.43
C SER A 31 13.25 -9.44 -5.21
N HIS A 32 12.76 -9.40 -3.98
CA HIS A 32 11.45 -8.85 -3.64
C HIS A 32 11.38 -7.34 -3.89
N GLN A 33 12.45 -6.59 -3.61
CA GLN A 33 12.55 -5.17 -3.95
C GLN A 33 12.49 -4.95 -5.46
N GLU A 34 13.19 -5.77 -6.25
CA GLU A 34 13.13 -5.72 -7.72
C GLU A 34 11.71 -6.03 -8.23
N LYS A 35 11.03 -7.04 -7.67
CA LYS A 35 9.66 -7.37 -8.05
C LYS A 35 8.66 -6.29 -7.65
N TYR A 36 8.82 -5.71 -6.47
CA TYR A 36 8.00 -4.59 -5.99
C TYR A 36 8.14 -3.37 -6.90
N ALA A 37 9.37 -3.00 -7.26
CA ALA A 37 9.61 -1.89 -8.18
C ALA A 37 8.98 -2.13 -9.57
N LEU A 38 8.98 -3.37 -10.06
CA LEU A 38 8.28 -3.73 -11.31
C LEU A 38 6.76 -3.56 -11.20
N LEU A 39 6.17 -3.93 -10.06
CA LEU A 39 4.74 -3.74 -9.82
C LEU A 39 4.39 -2.24 -9.78
N GLU A 40 5.21 -1.45 -9.11
CA GLU A 40 5.06 0.00 -9.03
C GLU A 40 5.08 0.63 -10.43
N ASP A 41 6.08 0.30 -11.26
CA ASP A 41 6.17 0.77 -12.65
C ASP A 41 4.94 0.36 -13.48
N MET A 42 4.48 -0.89 -13.37
CA MET A 42 3.26 -1.34 -14.05
C MET A 42 2.04 -0.52 -13.62
N PHE A 43 1.94 -0.17 -12.35
CA PHE A 43 0.86 0.65 -11.83
C PHE A 43 0.97 2.11 -12.31
N GLU A 44 2.17 2.68 -12.40
CA GLU A 44 2.39 4.01 -12.99
C GLU A 44 1.96 4.08 -14.46
N ASN A 45 2.01 2.97 -15.18
CA ASN A 45 1.58 2.89 -16.58
C ASN A 45 0.07 2.65 -16.75
N ALA A 46 -0.66 2.29 -15.69
CA ALA A 46 -2.10 2.09 -15.73
C ALA A 46 -2.85 3.43 -15.66
N SER A 47 -3.95 3.57 -16.42
CA SER A 47 -4.75 4.80 -16.48
C SER A 47 -5.93 4.79 -15.51
N ASP A 48 -6.44 3.60 -15.16
CA ASP A 48 -7.67 3.40 -14.40
C ASP A 48 -7.57 2.17 -13.47
N ALA A 49 -8.49 2.05 -12.50
CA ALA A 49 -8.48 0.96 -11.52
C ALA A 49 -8.64 -0.45 -12.15
N ASP A 50 -9.35 -0.55 -13.27
CA ASP A 50 -9.50 -1.80 -14.03
C ASP A 50 -8.15 -2.21 -14.65
N GLU A 51 -7.37 -1.24 -15.14
CA GLU A 51 -6.03 -1.49 -15.67
C GLU A 51 -5.03 -1.86 -14.56
N LEU A 52 -5.16 -1.27 -13.36
CA LEU A 52 -4.38 -1.68 -12.19
C LEU A 52 -4.62 -3.16 -11.84
N ARG A 53 -5.89 -3.61 -11.88
CA ARG A 53 -6.22 -5.00 -11.61
C ARG A 53 -5.58 -5.93 -12.63
N VAL A 54 -5.73 -5.62 -13.91
CA VAL A 54 -5.12 -6.41 -14.99
C VAL A 54 -3.59 -6.41 -14.88
N ALA A 55 -2.98 -5.28 -14.55
CA ALA A 55 -1.53 -5.17 -14.35
C ALA A 55 -1.06 -6.03 -13.15
N PHE A 56 -1.79 -5.99 -12.04
CA PHE A 56 -1.51 -6.81 -10.86
C PHE A 56 -1.62 -8.30 -11.18
N GLU A 57 -2.69 -8.73 -11.86
CA GLU A 57 -2.87 -10.13 -12.26
C GLU A 57 -1.74 -10.61 -13.18
N GLN A 58 -1.30 -9.77 -14.12
CA GLN A 58 -0.17 -10.09 -15.00
C GLN A 58 1.14 -10.23 -14.24
N TRP A 59 1.41 -9.30 -13.33
CA TRP A 59 2.59 -9.33 -12.46
C TRP A 59 2.57 -10.57 -11.55
N TYR A 60 1.42 -10.88 -10.97
CA TYR A 60 1.25 -12.02 -10.07
C TYR A 60 1.53 -13.34 -10.81
N VAL A 61 0.98 -13.53 -12.00
CA VAL A 61 1.22 -14.76 -12.80
C VAL A 61 2.70 -14.96 -13.12
N ASP A 62 3.47 -13.88 -13.34
CA ASP A 62 4.89 -13.99 -13.69
C ASP A 62 5.80 -14.16 -12.48
N HIS A 63 5.35 -13.79 -11.27
CA HIS A 63 6.23 -13.67 -10.11
C HIS A 63 5.76 -14.39 -8.84
N ALA A 64 4.48 -14.72 -8.70
CA ALA A 64 3.95 -15.37 -7.50
C ALA A 64 4.62 -16.72 -7.19
N GLU A 65 4.92 -17.51 -8.23
CA GLU A 65 5.63 -18.80 -8.07
C GLU A 65 7.07 -18.61 -7.57
N ASP A 66 7.74 -17.54 -7.98
CA ASP A 66 9.12 -17.20 -7.58
C ASP A 66 9.17 -16.65 -6.15
N LEU A 67 8.18 -15.81 -5.83
CA LEU A 67 7.98 -15.20 -4.51
C LEU A 67 7.44 -16.18 -3.46
N GLY A 68 6.87 -17.31 -3.91
CA GLY A 68 6.26 -18.29 -3.01
C GLY A 68 4.96 -17.80 -2.36
N LEU A 69 4.20 -16.95 -3.06
CA LEU A 69 2.93 -16.44 -2.55
C LEU A 69 1.89 -17.57 -2.44
N GLU A 70 1.24 -17.67 -1.28
CA GLU A 70 0.27 -18.73 -0.98
C GLU A 70 -1.16 -18.37 -1.40
N HIS A 71 -1.45 -17.07 -1.56
CA HIS A 71 -2.77 -16.50 -1.86
C HIS A 71 -2.90 -16.16 -3.33
N ASP A 72 -4.05 -16.46 -3.94
CA ASP A 72 -4.33 -16.11 -5.33
C ASP A 72 -4.36 -14.58 -5.56
N ALA A 73 -4.15 -14.13 -6.80
CA ALA A 73 -4.18 -12.72 -7.16
C ALA A 73 -5.48 -12.02 -6.73
N ASP A 74 -6.63 -12.70 -6.86
CA ASP A 74 -7.92 -12.14 -6.45
C ASP A 74 -8.00 -11.94 -4.93
N GLU A 75 -7.43 -12.88 -4.15
CA GLU A 75 -7.41 -12.82 -2.69
C GLU A 75 -6.52 -11.69 -2.19
N LEU A 76 -5.30 -11.56 -2.72
CA LEU A 76 -4.38 -10.47 -2.36
C LEU A 76 -4.94 -9.11 -2.74
N TRP A 77 -5.61 -9.03 -3.90
CA TRP A 77 -6.26 -7.81 -4.35
C TRP A 77 -7.42 -7.42 -3.42
N ASP A 78 -8.26 -8.37 -3.03
CA ASP A 78 -9.35 -8.13 -2.09
C ASP A 78 -8.82 -7.70 -0.73
N GLN A 79 -7.83 -8.42 -0.18
CA GLN A 79 -7.14 -8.11 1.08
C GLN A 79 -6.55 -6.70 1.08
N ALA A 80 -5.86 -6.32 0.00
CA ALA A 80 -5.32 -4.99 -0.17
C ALA A 80 -6.39 -3.89 -0.12
N LEU A 81 -7.56 -4.13 -0.70
CA LEU A 81 -8.66 -3.17 -0.73
C LEU A 81 -9.48 -3.16 0.57
N GLY A 82 -9.03 -3.80 1.64
CA GLY A 82 -9.77 -3.89 2.90
C GLY A 82 -10.88 -4.93 2.84
N GLY A 83 -10.78 -5.90 1.93
CA GLY A 83 -11.45 -7.18 2.02
C GLY A 83 -10.90 -7.92 3.23
N GLU A 84 -11.53 -7.69 4.38
CA GLU A 84 -11.25 -8.40 5.61
C GLU A 84 -11.60 -9.89 5.40
N ILE A 85 -10.71 -10.70 4.78
CA ILE A 85 -10.69 -12.14 5.08
C ILE A 85 -10.05 -12.25 6.47
N ASN A 86 -10.82 -11.83 7.47
CA ASN A 86 -10.60 -12.20 8.84
C ASN A 86 -10.81 -13.72 8.89
N TYR A 87 -9.74 -14.51 8.83
CA TYR A 87 -9.83 -15.96 8.99
C TYR A 87 -10.44 -16.38 10.34
N ASP A 88 -10.70 -15.42 11.25
CA ASP A 88 -11.41 -15.60 12.52
C ASP A 88 -12.88 -15.11 12.52
N ASN A 89 -13.36 -14.35 11.53
CA ASN A 89 -14.67 -13.68 11.63
C ASN A 89 -15.74 -14.25 10.68
N TYR A 90 -16.15 -15.48 10.94
CA TYR A 90 -17.42 -15.99 10.42
C TYR A 90 -18.65 -15.40 11.16
N ASN A 91 -18.58 -14.22 11.80
CA ASN A 91 -19.76 -13.59 12.38
C ASN A 91 -19.53 -12.15 12.95
N SER A 92 -19.38 -11.10 12.14
CA SER A 92 -19.91 -9.78 12.56
C SER A 92 -19.90 -8.74 11.46
N ASP A 93 -21.11 -8.29 11.14
CA ASP A 93 -21.48 -6.94 10.73
C ASP A 93 -20.77 -5.92 11.63
N ASP A 94 -19.79 -5.16 11.12
CA ASP A 94 -19.43 -3.81 11.62
C ASP A 94 -18.51 -3.09 10.62
N GLU A 95 -19.00 -1.99 10.04
CA GLU A 95 -18.22 -1.03 9.26
C GLU A 95 -17.37 -0.18 10.22
N GLU A 96 -16.06 -0.43 10.33
CA GLU A 96 -15.14 0.51 10.97
C GLU A 96 -14.34 1.31 9.92
N ILE A 97 -14.63 2.62 9.88
CA ILE A 97 -14.08 3.61 8.96
C ILE A 97 -12.65 3.93 9.40
N ILE A 98 -11.65 3.57 8.59
CA ILE A 98 -10.24 3.92 8.83
C ILE A 98 -10.02 5.35 8.34
N GLU A 99 -9.72 6.28 9.25
CA GLU A 99 -9.39 7.67 8.93
C GLU A 99 -7.95 7.78 8.36
N PRO A 100 -7.69 8.58 7.31
CA PRO A 100 -6.36 8.72 6.75
C PRO A 100 -5.42 9.45 7.73
N VAL A 101 -4.23 8.86 7.94
CA VAL A 101 -3.16 9.42 8.78
C VAL A 101 -2.62 10.72 8.15
N GLU A 102 -2.90 11.86 8.78
CA GLU A 102 -2.28 13.14 8.43
C GLU A 102 -0.76 13.09 8.69
N THR A 103 0.04 13.04 7.63
CA THR A 103 1.49 13.22 7.69
C THR A 103 1.81 14.67 8.08
N GLY A 104 2.04 14.90 9.36
CA GLY A 104 2.47 16.19 9.90
C GLY A 104 3.93 16.51 9.52
N LEU A 105 4.10 17.27 8.44
CA LEU A 105 5.34 18.00 8.15
C LEU A 105 5.45 19.18 9.13
N GLU A 106 6.21 19.01 10.22
CA GLU A 106 6.64 20.14 11.06
C GLU A 106 7.71 20.97 10.31
N GLU A 107 7.27 22.00 9.61
CA GLU A 107 8.10 23.13 9.22
C GLU A 107 8.41 23.96 10.48
N LYS A 108 9.66 23.96 10.93
CA LYS A 108 10.16 24.95 11.90
C LYS A 108 11.12 25.91 11.20
N GLU A 109 10.52 26.94 10.61
CA GLU A 109 11.18 28.22 10.34
C GLU A 109 11.21 29.00 11.66
N ASP A 110 12.36 29.10 12.32
CA ASP A 110 12.56 30.02 13.44
C ASP A 110 13.35 31.22 12.92
N ASP A 111 12.57 32.24 12.51
CA ASP A 111 13.04 33.56 12.14
C ASP A 111 13.41 34.38 13.39
N MET A 112 14.50 35.10 13.21
CA MET A 112 15.21 36.03 14.08
C MET A 112 14.32 37.10 14.75
N GLU A 113 14.49 37.38 16.05
CA GLU A 113 14.36 38.76 16.52
C GLU A 113 15.28 39.09 17.71
N GLU A 114 16.08 40.13 17.48
CA GLU A 114 16.98 40.86 18.37
C GLU A 114 16.15 41.86 19.20
N ASP A 115 16.27 41.87 20.53
CA ASP A 115 15.98 43.08 21.31
C ASP A 115 16.82 43.16 22.59
N LYS A 116 16.98 44.38 23.07
CA LYS A 116 18.12 44.94 23.79
C LYS A 116 17.90 45.04 25.30
N GLU A 117 19.04 45.25 25.97
CA GLU A 117 19.24 46.05 27.19
C GLU A 117 18.66 45.54 28.53
N ASP A 118 19.56 45.24 29.49
CA ASP A 118 19.84 46.13 30.65
C ASP A 118 21.04 45.59 31.46
N TYR A 119 22.19 46.30 31.48
CA TYR A 119 23.04 46.59 32.66
C TYR A 119 24.32 47.38 32.31
#